data_AF-A0A7Y3V4Y8-F1
#
_entry.id   AF-A0A7Y3V4Y8-F1
#
_cell.length_a   1.000
_cell.length_b   1.000
_cell.length_c   1.000
_cell.angle_alpha   90.00
_cell.angle_beta   90.00
_cell.angle_gamma   90.00
#
_symmetry.space_group_name_H-M   'P 1'
#
loop_
_entity.id
_entity.type
_entity.pdbx_description
1 polymer ?
#
loop_
_entity_poly.entity_id
_entity_poly.type
_entity_poly.pdbx_seq_one_letter_code
_entity_poly.pdbx_strand_id
1 'polypeptide(L)'
;RIGQDYQNAHIDNFSEGALHINYTSGKDVHIANGPVKANLHVGNSAFINNLVCIGTTQIAYGYRLTVQGKIMAEEVRVQYPIFPDYVFSNEYKLMPLNELSHYIAKHKHLPNMPSAKQVEEKGIGVGELQTKLLEKIEELTLYILQLQKEIEELKK
;
A
#
# COMPACT_ATOMS: atom_id res chain seq x y z
N ARG A 1 45.92 17.36 -35.44
CA ARG A 1 44.83 18.10 -34.75
C ARG A 1 43.65 17.15 -34.66
N ILE A 2 43.34 16.65 -33.47
CA ILE A 2 42.37 15.55 -33.29
C ILE A 2 40.97 16.19 -33.18
N GLY A 3 40.07 15.90 -34.12
CA GLY A 3 38.67 16.30 -34.03
C GLY A 3 37.88 15.27 -33.23
N GLN A 4 37.06 15.72 -32.28
CA GLN A 4 36.13 14.85 -31.57
C GLN A 4 34.78 14.84 -32.31
N ASP A 5 34.62 13.90 -33.25
CA ASP A 5 33.32 13.61 -33.84
C ASP A 5 32.58 12.59 -32.98
N TYR A 6 31.76 13.07 -32.04
CA TYR A 6 30.76 12.25 -31.36
C TYR A 6 29.59 11.96 -32.31
N GLN A 7 29.82 11.03 -33.25
CA GLN A 7 28.78 10.51 -34.14
C GLN A 7 27.81 9.63 -33.31
N ASN A 8 26.57 10.09 -33.22
CA ASN A 8 25.46 9.42 -32.54
C ASN A 8 25.24 7.99 -33.09
N ALA A 9 25.46 6.96 -32.27
CA ALA A 9 25.27 5.56 -32.68
C ALA A 9 23.79 5.21 -32.92
N HIS A 10 23.42 5.02 -34.19
CA HIS A 10 22.13 4.43 -34.59
C HIS A 10 22.24 2.90 -34.57
N ILE A 11 21.26 2.20 -34.00
CA ILE A 11 21.16 0.75 -34.07
C ILE A 11 19.73 0.41 -34.50
N ASP A 12 19.56 0.15 -35.79
CA ASP A 12 18.34 -0.41 -36.35
C ASP A 12 18.42 -1.93 -36.37
N ASN A 13 17.38 -2.61 -35.89
CA ASN A 13 17.33 -4.07 -35.92
C ASN A 13 16.11 -4.53 -36.75
N PHE A 14 16.35 -4.81 -38.04
CA PHE A 14 15.32 -5.19 -39.00
C PHE A 14 14.96 -6.69 -38.91
N SER A 15 14.27 -7.08 -37.84
CA SER A 15 13.18 -8.08 -37.80
C SER A 15 12.80 -8.40 -36.34
N GLU A 16 11.52 -8.20 -36.01
CA GLU A 16 10.83 -8.66 -34.78
C GLU A 16 11.47 -8.41 -33.39
N GLY A 17 12.26 -7.34 -33.17
CA GLY A 17 12.88 -7.11 -31.85
C GLY A 17 13.27 -5.69 -31.43
N ALA A 18 12.28 -4.84 -31.09
CA ALA A 18 12.36 -3.59 -30.28
C ALA A 18 13.29 -2.42 -30.74
N LEU A 19 12.85 -1.19 -30.43
CA LEU A 19 13.46 0.08 -30.87
C LEU A 19 14.57 0.58 -29.92
N HIS A 20 15.69 1.03 -30.51
CA HIS A 20 16.74 1.81 -29.86
C HIS A 20 16.39 3.30 -29.74
N ILE A 21 16.87 3.97 -28.68
CA ILE A 21 16.81 5.42 -28.54
C ILE A 21 18.15 6.04 -28.95
N ASN A 22 18.07 7.08 -29.78
CA ASN A 22 19.17 7.98 -30.11
C ASN A 22 18.70 9.44 -29.85
N TYR A 23 19.63 10.36 -29.57
CA TYR A 23 19.41 11.51 -28.69
C TYR A 23 19.95 12.83 -29.25
N THR A 24 19.13 13.88 -29.10
CA THR A 24 19.52 15.30 -29.22
C THR A 24 18.44 16.13 -28.49
N SER A 25 18.68 16.87 -27.41
CA SER A 25 19.93 17.30 -26.76
C SER A 25 19.75 17.44 -25.23
N GLY A 26 20.85 17.44 -24.47
CA GLY A 26 20.89 18.02 -23.11
C GLY A 26 20.99 17.08 -21.91
N LYS A 27 20.07 16.10 -21.73
CA LYS A 27 20.01 15.04 -20.68
C LYS A 27 18.79 14.11 -20.94
N ASP A 28 18.71 12.81 -20.65
CA ASP A 28 19.65 11.72 -20.29
C ASP A 28 19.04 10.37 -20.77
N VAL A 29 19.82 9.38 -21.25
CA VAL A 29 19.30 8.03 -21.60
C VAL A 29 20.30 6.90 -21.29
N HIS A 30 20.07 6.15 -20.19
CA HIS A 30 20.30 4.69 -19.95
C HIS A 30 21.64 3.99 -20.30
N ILE A 31 22.07 2.83 -19.74
CA ILE A 31 21.72 1.92 -18.62
C ILE A 31 23.05 1.21 -18.23
N ALA A 32 23.28 0.83 -16.95
CA ALA A 32 24.57 0.30 -16.50
C ALA A 32 24.49 -0.99 -15.66
N ASN A 33 25.59 -1.76 -15.66
CA ASN A 33 25.84 -2.89 -14.76
C ASN A 33 27.04 -2.57 -13.85
N GLY A 34 26.77 -2.23 -12.59
CA GLY A 34 27.75 -1.76 -11.61
C GLY A 34 27.16 -0.71 -10.66
N PRO A 35 27.88 -0.29 -9.59
CA PRO A 35 27.39 0.69 -8.63
C PRO A 35 27.45 2.11 -9.22
N VAL A 36 26.38 2.52 -9.92
CA VAL A 36 26.26 3.86 -10.51
C VAL A 36 25.01 4.56 -9.98
N LYS A 37 25.16 5.81 -9.52
CA LYS A 37 24.02 6.70 -9.25
C LYS A 37 23.60 7.37 -10.55
N ALA A 38 22.63 6.79 -11.25
CA ALA A 38 22.06 7.36 -12.47
C ALA A 38 20.58 7.71 -12.24
N ASN A 39 20.16 8.83 -12.80
CA ASN A 39 18.74 9.21 -12.85
C ASN A 39 18.12 8.68 -14.15
N LEU A 40 16.87 8.23 -14.08
CA LEU A 40 16.03 7.99 -15.24
C LEU A 40 15.03 9.14 -15.35
N HIS A 41 15.20 9.99 -16.35
CA HIS A 41 14.23 11.03 -16.70
C HIS A 41 13.29 10.50 -17.79
N VAL A 42 12.04 10.19 -17.44
CA VAL A 42 10.97 9.88 -18.41
C VAL A 42 10.18 11.16 -18.65
N GLY A 43 10.32 11.76 -19.83
CA GLY A 43 9.66 13.04 -20.15
C GLY A 43 8.15 12.96 -20.35
N ASN A 44 7.59 11.75 -20.46
CA ASN A 44 6.16 11.45 -20.60
C ASN A 44 5.83 10.22 -19.72
N SER A 45 4.96 9.32 -20.18
CA SER A 45 4.56 8.11 -19.44
C SER A 45 5.60 6.98 -19.47
N ALA A 46 5.75 6.27 -18.34
CA ALA A 46 6.42 4.98 -18.27
C ALA A 46 5.39 3.85 -18.16
N PHE A 47 5.37 2.93 -19.13
CA PHE A 47 4.53 1.73 -19.09
C PHE A 47 5.36 0.53 -18.63
N ILE A 48 5.13 0.05 -17.42
CA ILE A 48 5.87 -1.07 -16.83
C ILE A 48 4.89 -2.24 -16.62
N ASN A 49 4.98 -3.26 -17.48
CA ASN A 49 4.05 -4.40 -17.47
C ASN A 49 4.26 -5.38 -16.30
N ASN A 50 5.39 -5.29 -15.60
CA ASN A 50 5.84 -6.27 -14.62
C ASN A 50 6.34 -5.58 -13.33
N LEU A 51 7.28 -6.21 -12.62
CA LEU A 51 7.77 -5.78 -11.31
C LEU A 51 8.54 -4.46 -11.35
N VAL A 52 8.27 -3.60 -10.37
CA VAL A 52 9.06 -2.41 -10.03
C VAL A 52 9.66 -2.60 -8.63
N CYS A 53 10.98 -2.42 -8.51
CA CYS A 53 11.67 -2.45 -7.22
C CYS A 53 12.39 -1.12 -6.98
N ILE A 54 12.17 -0.50 -5.81
CA ILE A 54 12.76 0.79 -5.43
C ILE A 54 13.60 0.59 -4.18
N GLY A 55 14.89 0.91 -4.26
CA GLY A 55 15.84 0.79 -3.15
C GLY A 55 16.30 -0.64 -2.82
N THR A 56 15.77 -1.67 -3.48
CA THR A 56 16.07 -3.08 -3.22
C THR A 56 16.08 -3.92 -4.50
N THR A 57 16.77 -5.05 -4.48
CA THR A 57 16.68 -6.13 -5.49
C THR A 57 15.85 -7.33 -5.01
N GLN A 58 15.43 -7.35 -3.73
CA GLN A 58 14.54 -8.37 -3.19
C GLN A 58 13.11 -8.03 -3.57
N ILE A 59 12.44 -8.97 -4.25
CA ILE A 59 11.05 -8.84 -4.69
C ILE A 59 10.13 -9.43 -3.62
N ALA A 60 9.13 -8.67 -3.16
CA ALA A 60 8.06 -9.21 -2.34
C ALA A 60 7.15 -10.11 -3.22
N TYR A 61 7.09 -11.41 -2.90
CA TYR A 61 6.35 -12.38 -3.72
C TYR A 61 4.85 -12.03 -3.81
N GLY A 62 4.33 -11.94 -5.03
CA GLY A 62 2.93 -11.56 -5.30
C GLY A 62 2.68 -10.04 -5.46
N TYR A 63 3.67 -9.18 -5.22
CA TYR A 63 3.52 -7.72 -5.32
C TYR A 63 4.15 -7.18 -6.60
N ARG A 64 3.46 -6.25 -7.28
CA ARG A 64 3.98 -5.58 -8.50
C ARG A 64 4.96 -4.45 -8.21
N LEU A 65 4.90 -3.87 -7.02
CA LEU A 65 5.77 -2.78 -6.56
C LEU A 65 6.36 -3.17 -5.20
N THR A 66 7.69 -3.24 -5.10
CA THR A 66 8.41 -3.43 -3.83
C THR A 66 9.26 -2.19 -3.54
N VAL A 67 9.16 -1.62 -2.33
CA VAL A 67 9.89 -0.41 -1.94
C VAL A 67 10.60 -0.64 -0.60
N GLN A 68 11.93 -0.52 -0.59
CA GLN A 68 12.71 -0.45 0.64
C GLN A 68 12.89 1.01 1.06
N GLY A 69 11.90 1.53 1.80
CA GLY A 69 11.90 2.93 2.26
C GLY A 69 10.51 3.44 2.58
N LYS A 70 10.40 4.76 2.77
CA LYS A 70 9.12 5.45 2.91
C LYS A 70 8.65 5.96 1.55
N ILE A 71 7.34 5.87 1.30
CA ILE A 71 6.69 6.50 0.15
C ILE A 71 6.02 7.78 0.65
N MET A 72 6.17 8.89 -0.10
CA MET A 72 5.42 10.12 0.11
C MET A 72 4.49 10.30 -1.10
N ALA A 73 3.22 10.62 -0.83
CA ALA A 73 2.20 10.89 -1.83
C ALA A 73 1.22 11.92 -1.24
N GLU A 74 0.59 12.71 -2.10
CA GLU A 74 -0.46 13.66 -1.69
C GLU A 74 -1.78 12.92 -1.40
N GLU A 75 -2.11 11.91 -2.21
CA GLU A 75 -3.28 11.03 -2.04
C GLU A 75 -2.93 9.58 -2.42
N VAL A 76 -3.56 8.61 -1.76
CA VAL A 76 -3.52 7.19 -2.15
C VAL A 76 -4.93 6.61 -2.12
N ARG A 77 -5.51 6.36 -3.31
CA ARG A 77 -6.81 5.69 -3.45
C ARG A 77 -6.63 4.17 -3.50
N VAL A 78 -7.00 3.48 -2.42
CA VAL A 78 -6.97 2.01 -2.35
C VAL A 78 -8.34 1.44 -2.72
N GLN A 79 -8.43 0.67 -3.80
CA GLN A 79 -9.64 -0.11 -4.12
C GLN A 79 -9.55 -1.48 -3.44
N TYR A 80 -10.12 -1.59 -2.25
CA TYR A 80 -10.24 -2.84 -1.50
C TYR A 80 -11.70 -3.35 -1.58
N PRO A 81 -11.94 -4.64 -1.90
CA PRO A 81 -13.29 -5.12 -2.23
C PRO A 81 -14.23 -5.31 -1.02
N ILE A 82 -13.74 -5.15 0.21
CA ILE A 82 -14.52 -5.37 1.44
C ILE A 82 -14.71 -4.05 2.18
N PHE A 83 -15.93 -3.53 2.10
CA PHE A 83 -16.41 -2.44 2.95
C PHE A 83 -17.32 -3.04 4.04
N PRO A 84 -17.16 -2.66 5.32
CA PRO A 84 -18.00 -3.17 6.39
C PRO A 84 -19.30 -2.36 6.43
N ASP A 85 -20.35 -2.86 5.77
CA ASP A 85 -21.73 -2.30 5.84
C ASP A 85 -22.67 -3.22 6.65
N TYR A 86 -22.09 -4.12 7.45
CA TYR A 86 -22.80 -5.21 8.10
C TYR A 86 -22.95 -5.04 9.61
N VAL A 87 -22.23 -4.11 10.25
CA VAL A 87 -22.27 -3.91 11.71
C VAL A 87 -23.61 -3.35 12.18
N PHE A 88 -24.26 -2.54 11.35
CA PHE A 88 -25.61 -2.02 11.62
C PHE A 88 -26.75 -2.96 11.19
N SER A 89 -26.45 -4.19 10.74
CA SER A 89 -27.47 -5.21 10.46
C SER A 89 -28.11 -5.72 11.75
N ASN A 90 -29.41 -6.02 11.70
CA ASN A 90 -30.13 -6.69 12.80
C ASN A 90 -29.58 -8.09 13.12
N GLU A 91 -28.83 -8.70 12.21
CA GLU A 91 -28.18 -10.01 12.40
C GLU A 91 -26.78 -9.90 13.05
N TYR A 92 -26.24 -8.68 13.16
CA TYR A 92 -24.91 -8.47 13.70
C TYR A 92 -24.89 -8.70 15.23
N LYS A 93 -24.02 -9.63 15.66
CA LYS A 93 -23.87 -10.01 17.07
C LYS A 93 -22.79 -9.15 17.73
N LEU A 94 -23.19 -7.96 18.18
CA LEU A 94 -22.34 -7.12 19.01
C LEU A 94 -21.93 -7.87 20.30
N MET A 95 -20.63 -7.91 20.57
CA MET A 95 -20.08 -8.61 21.73
C MET A 95 -20.48 -7.89 23.04
N PRO A 96 -21.04 -8.55 24.05
CA PRO A 96 -21.34 -7.90 25.32
C PRO A 96 -20.08 -7.27 25.95
N LEU A 97 -20.19 -6.06 26.52
CA LEU A 97 -19.03 -5.33 27.11
C LEU A 97 -18.28 -6.16 28.17
N ASN A 98 -18.99 -7.02 28.91
CA ASN A 98 -18.39 -7.97 29.84
C ASN A 98 -17.46 -8.97 29.12
N GLU A 99 -17.94 -9.62 28.06
CA GLU A 99 -17.15 -10.55 27.24
C GLU A 99 -15.99 -9.85 26.54
N LEU A 100 -16.22 -8.63 26.03
CA LEU A 100 -15.18 -7.81 25.41
C LEU A 100 -14.06 -7.47 26.41
N SER A 101 -14.40 -7.13 27.66
CA SER A 101 -13.40 -6.84 28.69
C SER A 101 -12.55 -8.09 29.03
N HIS A 102 -13.17 -9.27 29.12
CA HIS A 102 -12.46 -10.54 29.29
C HIS A 102 -11.58 -10.88 28.07
N TYR A 103 -12.06 -10.63 26.86
CA TYR A 103 -11.29 -10.82 25.63
C TYR A 103 -10.04 -9.93 25.62
N ILE A 104 -10.19 -8.63 25.86
CA ILE A 104 -9.07 -7.67 25.90
C ILE A 104 -8.08 -8.04 27.01
N ALA A 105 -8.57 -8.41 28.20
CA ALA A 105 -7.73 -8.83 29.32
C ALA A 105 -6.85 -10.04 28.96
N LYS A 106 -7.39 -11.00 28.23
CA LYS A 106 -6.72 -12.25 27.81
C LYS A 106 -5.82 -12.08 26.57
N HIS A 107 -6.30 -11.38 25.54
CA HIS A 107 -5.67 -11.32 24.21
C HIS A 107 -4.84 -10.05 23.96
N LYS A 108 -5.02 -8.98 24.76
CA LYS A 108 -4.32 -7.69 24.63
C LYS A 108 -4.52 -6.96 23.29
N HIS A 109 -5.55 -7.33 22.54
CA HIS A 109 -6.04 -6.61 21.35
C HIS A 109 -7.57 -6.75 21.24
N LEU A 110 -8.19 -5.97 20.36
CA LEU A 110 -9.63 -6.09 20.07
C LEU A 110 -9.94 -7.36 19.26
N PRO A 111 -11.17 -7.91 19.33
CA PRO A 111 -11.66 -8.91 18.39
C PRO A 111 -11.48 -8.45 16.93
N ASN A 112 -11.25 -9.38 16.01
CA ASN A 112 -11.00 -9.16 14.58
C ASN A 112 -9.77 -8.28 14.20
N MET A 113 -9.11 -7.63 15.17
CA MET A 113 -7.83 -6.94 14.95
C MET A 113 -6.65 -7.90 15.09
N PRO A 114 -5.60 -7.77 14.26
CA PRO A 114 -4.37 -8.52 14.44
C PRO A 114 -3.62 -8.04 15.69
N SER A 115 -2.91 -8.96 16.33
CA SER A 115 -1.98 -8.65 17.42
C SER A 115 -0.77 -7.86 16.91
N ALA A 116 -0.15 -7.06 17.79
CA ALA A 116 1.06 -6.30 17.46
C ALA A 116 2.17 -7.19 16.86
N LYS A 117 2.37 -8.39 17.42
CA LYS A 117 3.33 -9.37 16.92
C LYS A 117 3.04 -9.84 15.49
N GLN A 118 1.77 -10.06 15.13
CA GLN A 118 1.40 -10.43 13.76
C GLN A 118 1.69 -9.29 12.76
N VAL A 119 1.44 -8.04 13.16
CA VAL A 119 1.73 -6.86 12.33
C VAL A 119 3.23 -6.62 12.19
N GLU A 120 4.01 -6.87 13.25
CA GLU A 120 5.48 -6.80 13.22
C GLU A 120 6.10 -7.88 12.32
N GLU A 121 5.61 -9.13 12.40
CA GLU A 121 6.13 -10.26 11.62
C GLU A 121 5.72 -10.23 10.13
N LYS A 122 4.52 -9.71 9.81
CA LYS A 122 3.91 -9.86 8.46
C LYS A 122 3.50 -8.55 7.80
N GLY A 123 3.55 -7.43 8.52
CA GLY A 123 2.88 -6.19 8.11
C GLY A 123 1.36 -6.30 8.17
N ILE A 124 0.69 -5.28 7.63
CA ILE A 124 -0.76 -5.26 7.41
C ILE A 124 -1.08 -4.43 6.16
N GLY A 125 -2.09 -4.82 5.39
CA GLY A 125 -2.57 -4.02 4.27
C GLY A 125 -3.28 -2.75 4.75
N VAL A 126 -2.96 -1.59 4.16
CA VAL A 126 -3.60 -0.31 4.53
C VAL A 126 -5.13 -0.36 4.34
N GLY A 127 -5.60 -0.97 3.25
CA GLY A 127 -7.04 -1.17 3.00
C GLY A 127 -7.70 -2.10 4.03
N GLU A 128 -7.04 -3.22 4.38
CA GLU A 128 -7.53 -4.15 5.41
C GLU A 128 -7.62 -3.46 6.78
N LEU A 129 -6.57 -2.71 7.17
CA LEU A 129 -6.55 -1.95 8.41
C LEU A 129 -7.68 -0.92 8.44
N GLN A 130 -7.88 -0.17 7.35
CA GLN A 130 -8.94 0.84 7.27
C GLN A 130 -10.34 0.22 7.39
N THR A 131 -10.59 -0.91 6.74
CA THR A 131 -11.83 -1.69 6.87
C THR A 131 -12.04 -2.14 8.32
N LYS A 132 -11.02 -2.72 8.97
CA LYS A 132 -11.12 -3.16 10.37
C LYS A 132 -11.32 -2.00 11.35
N LEU A 133 -10.69 -0.85 11.11
CA LEU A 133 -10.87 0.35 11.94
C LEU A 133 -12.30 0.90 11.81
N LEU A 134 -12.88 0.90 10.61
CA LEU A 134 -14.26 1.32 10.40
C LEU A 134 -15.24 0.38 11.13
N GLU A 135 -15.08 -0.94 11.01
CA GLU A 135 -15.85 -1.95 11.77
C GLU A 135 -15.85 -1.63 13.29
N LYS A 136 -14.70 -1.20 13.85
CA LYS A 136 -14.61 -0.83 15.28
C LYS A 136 -15.19 0.55 15.61
N ILE A 137 -15.21 1.50 14.68
CA ILE A 137 -15.93 2.77 14.86
C ILE A 137 -17.45 2.53 14.90
N GLU A 138 -17.95 1.61 14.09
CA GLU A 138 -19.37 1.22 14.08
C GLU A 138 -19.76 0.45 15.35
N GLU A 139 -18.96 -0.52 15.79
CA GLU A 139 -19.14 -1.20 17.08
C GLU A 139 -19.13 -0.22 18.27
N LEU A 140 -18.18 0.72 18.30
CA LEU A 140 -18.14 1.77 19.33
C LEU A 140 -19.38 2.68 19.30
N THR A 141 -19.91 2.97 18.11
CA THR A 141 -21.15 3.74 17.97
C THR A 141 -22.34 2.99 18.58
N LEU A 142 -22.44 1.67 18.36
CA LEU A 142 -23.47 0.84 18.99
C LEU A 142 -23.34 0.78 20.53
N TYR A 143 -22.11 0.62 21.07
CA TYR A 143 -21.90 0.67 22.53
C TYR A 143 -22.28 2.03 23.14
N ILE A 144 -21.96 3.14 22.46
CA ILE A 144 -22.35 4.49 22.92
C ILE A 144 -23.88 4.64 22.95
N LEU A 145 -24.59 4.15 21.92
CA LEU A 145 -26.05 4.16 21.88
C LEU A 145 -26.68 3.26 22.94
N GLN A 146 -26.04 2.15 23.31
CA GLN A 146 -26.47 1.31 24.44
C GLN A 146 -26.28 2.05 25.77
N LEU A 147 -25.09 2.59 26.04
CA LEU A 147 -24.77 3.31 27.27
C LEU A 147 -25.69 4.54 27.47
N GLN A 148 -26.03 5.25 26.39
CA GLN A 148 -26.97 6.38 26.46
C GLN A 148 -28.36 5.93 26.94
N LYS A 149 -28.87 4.78 26.47
CA LYS A 149 -30.16 4.22 26.93
C LYS A 149 -30.11 3.84 28.40
N GLU A 150 -29.05 3.14 28.83
CA GLU A 150 -28.85 2.78 30.24
C GLU A 150 -28.79 4.02 31.15
N ILE A 151 -28.12 5.10 30.70
CA ILE A 151 -28.08 6.38 31.42
C ILE A 151 -29.46 7.06 31.47
N GLU A 152 -30.27 6.97 30.43
CA GLU A 152 -31.64 7.51 30.41
C GLU A 152 -32.61 6.70 31.29
N GLU A 153 -32.41 5.40 31.43
CA GLU A 153 -33.15 4.54 32.35
C GLU A 153 -32.78 4.84 33.82
N LEU A 154 -31.50 5.04 34.12
CA LEU A 154 -31.01 5.40 35.46
C LEU A 154 -31.37 6.84 35.91
N LYS A 155 -31.88 7.68 35.01
CA LYS A 155 -32.29 9.08 35.29
C LYS A 155 -33.80 9.24 35.51
N LYS A 156 -34.60 8.18 35.35
CA LYS A 156 -36.06 8.18 35.54
C LYS A 156 -36.43 7.78 36.97
#